data_AF-A0A2N5AEI7-F1
#
_entry.id   AF-A0A2N5AEI7-F1
#
_cell.length_a   1.000
_cell.length_b   1.000
_cell.length_c   1.000
_cell.angle_alpha   90.00
_cell.angle_beta   90.00
_cell.angle_gamma   90.00
#
_symmetry.space_group_name_H-M   'P 1'
#
loop_
_entity.id
_entity.type
_entity.pdbx_description
1 polymer ?
#
loop_
_entity_poly.entity_id
_entity_poly.type
_entity_poly.pdbx_seq_one_letter_code
_entity_poly.pdbx_strand_id
1 'polypeptide(L)'
;MSDNDTLFWRLLALFQTLPELQPVQVVDWLAQECGDTLTPARLTTLTQPQLAASFPSATAVMSPARWARVIACLQGVLPGHLRIARPPQRTPQLRVAFCSQDGLAINGHFGQNRLFFIYAFDD
;
A
#
# COMPACT_ATOMS: atom_id res chain seq x y z
N MET A 1 2.82 6.62 -2.07
CA MET A 1 2.10 6.94 -0.82
C MET A 1 3.00 7.86 -0.03
N SER A 2 2.46 8.92 0.55
CA SER A 2 3.25 9.78 1.43
C SER A 2 3.64 9.01 2.71
N ASP A 3 4.65 9.47 3.43
CA ASP A 3 5.02 8.89 4.73
C ASP A 3 3.87 8.99 5.73
N ASN A 4 3.06 10.05 5.64
CA ASN A 4 1.88 10.24 6.48
C ASN A 4 0.78 9.22 6.16
N ASP A 5 0.53 8.92 4.87
CA ASP A 5 -0.39 7.86 4.48
C ASP A 5 0.10 6.51 5.03
N THR A 6 1.40 6.24 4.91
CA THR A 6 2.00 4.99 5.38
C THR A 6 1.85 4.84 6.89
N LEU A 7 2.10 5.90 7.65
CA LEU A 7 1.92 5.93 9.10
C LEU A 7 0.45 5.68 9.48
N PHE A 8 -0.48 6.39 8.83
CA PHE A 8 -1.91 6.24 9.05
C PHE A 8 -2.38 4.80 8.87
N TRP A 9 -2.02 4.15 7.76
CA TRP A 9 -2.47 2.77 7.50
C TRP A 9 -1.88 1.76 8.50
N ARG A 10 -0.64 1.95 8.94
CA ARG A 10 -0.03 1.10 9.98
C ARG A 10 -0.73 1.26 11.33
N LEU A 11 -1.04 2.49 11.73
CA LEU A 11 -1.78 2.77 12.96
C LEU A 11 -3.20 2.21 12.91
N LEU A 12 -3.89 2.37 11.78
CA LEU A 12 -5.23 1.82 11.59
C LEU A 12 -5.24 0.28 11.72
N ALA A 13 -4.29 -0.40 11.09
CA ALA A 13 -4.14 -1.85 11.20
C ALA A 13 -3.85 -2.29 12.64
N LEU A 14 -3.08 -1.49 13.38
CA LEU A 14 -2.76 -1.75 14.77
C LEU A 14 -3.98 -1.59 15.69
N PHE A 15 -4.79 -0.55 15.51
CA PHE A 15 -6.03 -0.36 16.26
C PHE A 15 -7.01 -1.53 16.07
N GLN A 16 -7.07 -2.09 14.86
CA GLN A 16 -7.88 -3.29 14.59
C GLN A 16 -7.31 -4.56 15.26
N THR A 17 -5.99 -4.60 15.49
CA THR A 17 -5.33 -5.73 16.16
C THR A 17 -5.46 -5.65 17.69
N LEU A 18 -5.60 -4.44 18.22
CA LEU A 18 -5.67 -4.11 19.65
C LEU A 18 -6.94 -3.27 19.95
N PRO A 19 -8.15 -3.79 19.68
CA PRO A 19 -9.41 -3.04 19.83
C PRO A 19 -9.71 -2.63 21.28
N GLU A 20 -9.07 -3.27 22.26
CA GLU A 20 -9.21 -2.95 23.67
C GLU A 20 -8.42 -1.72 24.11
N LEU A 21 -7.47 -1.25 23.30
CA LEU A 21 -6.68 -0.06 23.60
C LEU A 21 -7.31 1.16 22.94
N GLN A 22 -7.35 2.28 23.67
CA GLN A 22 -7.72 3.55 23.06
C GLN A 22 -6.62 4.02 22.10
N PRO A 23 -6.96 4.71 20.99
CA PRO A 23 -5.96 5.19 20.03
C PRO A 23 -4.83 6.00 20.66
N VAL A 24 -5.15 6.85 21.64
CA VAL A 24 -4.14 7.64 22.38
C VAL A 24 -3.16 6.75 23.15
N GLN A 25 -3.64 5.70 23.81
CA GLN A 25 -2.79 4.77 24.56
C GLN A 25 -1.83 4.02 23.63
N VAL A 26 -2.28 3.67 22.42
CA VAL A 26 -1.43 3.03 21.41
C VAL A 26 -0.37 3.99 20.91
N VAL A 27 -0.72 5.25 20.63
CA VAL A 27 0.24 6.27 20.18
C VAL A 27 1.29 6.55 21.25
N ASP A 28 0.88 6.78 22.49
CA ASP A 28 1.79 7.03 23.61
C ASP A 28 2.71 5.83 23.86
N TRP A 29 2.16 4.62 23.81
CA TRP A 29 2.92 3.39 23.93
C TRP A 29 3.97 3.22 22.82
N LEU A 30 3.64 3.57 21.57
CA LEU A 30 4.61 3.49 20.48
C LEU A 30 5.69 4.58 20.56
N ALA A 31 5.37 5.72 21.17
CA ALA A 31 6.31 6.83 21.33
C ALA A 31 7.44 6.52 22.34
N GLN A 32 7.22 5.60 23.30
CA GLN A 32 8.24 5.09 24.25
C GLN A 32 9.10 6.20 24.88
N GLU A 33 8.48 7.24 25.46
CA GLU A 33 9.13 8.41 26.09
C GLU A 33 10.07 9.23 25.19
N CYS A 34 10.17 8.89 23.90
CA CYS A 34 11.15 9.48 22.97
C CYS A 34 10.89 10.96 22.67
N GLY A 35 9.69 11.49 22.99
CA GLY A 35 9.27 12.87 22.71
C GLY A 35 9.16 13.23 21.22
N ASP A 36 9.69 12.37 20.35
CA ASP A 36 9.74 12.54 18.91
C ASP A 36 8.42 12.18 18.21
N THR A 37 8.21 12.79 17.05
CA THR A 37 7.07 12.49 16.19
C THR A 37 7.17 11.06 15.67
N LEU A 38 6.08 10.29 15.77
CA LEU A 38 6.02 8.95 15.20
C LEU A 38 6.21 9.02 13.68
N THR A 39 7.15 8.22 13.17
CA THR A 39 7.41 8.07 11.74
C THR A 39 7.38 6.59 11.36
N PRO A 40 7.08 6.25 10.08
CA PRO A 40 7.14 4.87 9.62
C PRO A 40 8.49 4.20 9.87
N ALA A 41 9.60 4.93 9.74
CA ALA A 41 10.95 4.44 10.02
C ALA A 41 11.12 4.10 11.50
N ARG A 42 10.66 4.97 12.41
CA ARG A 42 10.72 4.69 13.85
C ARG A 42 9.93 3.44 14.20
N LEU A 43 8.72 3.28 13.66
CA LEU A 43 7.90 2.09 13.92
C LEU A 43 8.63 0.78 13.55
N THR A 44 9.45 0.77 12.49
CA THR A 44 10.21 -0.43 12.11
C THR A 44 11.35 -0.79 13.06
N THR A 45 11.80 0.14 13.90
CA THR A 45 12.87 -0.11 14.89
C THR A 45 12.35 -0.71 16.19
N LEU A 46 11.04 -0.69 16.43
CA LEU A 46 10.44 -1.20 17.64
C LEU A 46 10.45 -2.73 17.65
N THR A 47 10.88 -3.31 18.77
CA THR A 47 10.98 -4.76 18.94
C THR A 47 9.90 -5.28 19.89
N GLN A 48 9.50 -6.54 19.71
CA GLN A 48 8.49 -7.16 20.58
C GLN A 48 8.86 -7.12 22.08
N PRO A 49 10.09 -7.41 22.52
CA PRO A 49 10.42 -7.36 23.95
C PRO A 49 10.25 -5.97 24.56
N GLN A 50 10.65 -4.91 23.84
CA GLN A 50 10.48 -3.53 24.29
C GLN A 50 9.01 -3.16 24.43
N LEU A 51 8.22 -3.51 23.41
CA LEU A 51 6.78 -3.25 23.38
C LEU A 51 6.02 -4.03 24.47
N ALA A 52 6.40 -5.27 24.73
CA ALA A 52 5.79 -6.10 25.77
C ALA A 52 6.06 -5.57 27.18
N ALA A 53 7.24 -4.99 27.43
CA ALA A 53 7.62 -4.47 28.74
C ALA A 53 6.75 -3.29 29.21
N SER A 54 6.23 -2.48 28.28
CA SER A 54 5.43 -1.29 28.55
C SER A 54 4.00 -1.38 28.00
N PHE A 55 3.51 -2.60 27.75
CA PHE A 55 2.20 -2.81 27.12
C PHE A 55 1.05 -2.21 27.97
N PRO A 56 0.21 -1.33 27.41
CA PRO A 56 -0.73 -0.51 28.18
C PRO A 56 -2.07 -1.23 28.45
N SER A 57 -2.02 -2.53 28.80
CA SER A 57 -3.21 -3.27 29.25
C SER A 57 -2.84 -4.41 30.17
N ALA A 58 -3.55 -4.49 31.30
CA ALA A 58 -3.41 -5.57 32.29
C ALA A 58 -4.31 -6.78 31.99
N THR A 59 -5.34 -6.61 31.15
CA THR A 59 -6.39 -7.61 30.92
C THR A 59 -6.34 -8.24 29.52
N ALA A 60 -5.61 -7.62 28.59
CA ALA A 60 -5.47 -8.10 27.23
C ALA A 60 -4.60 -9.36 27.16
N VAL A 61 -5.15 -10.41 26.54
CA VAL A 61 -4.39 -11.62 26.26
C VAL A 61 -3.54 -11.43 25.00
N MET A 62 -2.22 -11.47 25.16
CA MET A 62 -1.26 -11.31 24.07
C MET A 62 -0.58 -12.63 23.71
N SER A 63 -1.22 -13.38 22.80
CA SER A 63 -0.65 -14.61 22.26
C SER A 63 0.54 -14.33 21.31
N PRO A 64 1.43 -15.32 21.07
CA PRO A 64 2.54 -15.15 20.11
C PRO A 64 2.09 -14.74 18.71
N ALA A 65 0.98 -15.30 18.22
CA ALA A 65 0.41 -14.93 16.92
C ALA A 65 -0.09 -13.48 16.90
N ARG A 66 -0.62 -12.99 18.03
CA ARG A 66 -1.08 -11.60 18.15
C ARG A 66 0.09 -10.62 18.15
N TRP A 67 1.17 -10.94 18.87
CA TRP A 67 2.43 -10.18 18.81
C TRP A 67 3.02 -10.15 17.40
N ALA A 68 3.03 -11.29 16.70
CA ALA A 68 3.49 -11.35 15.32
C ALA A 68 2.69 -10.40 14.41
N ARG A 69 1.37 -10.32 14.57
CA ARG A 69 0.53 -9.36 13.84
C ARG A 69 0.85 -7.91 14.18
N VAL A 70 1.09 -7.58 15.45
CA VAL A 70 1.50 -6.23 15.88
C VAL A 70 2.80 -5.83 15.17
N ILE A 71 3.84 -6.67 15.25
CA ILE A 71 5.12 -6.40 14.61
C ILE A 71 4.97 -6.28 13.08
N ALA A 72 4.18 -7.16 12.46
CA ALA A 72 3.89 -7.10 11.03
C ALA A 72 3.24 -5.76 10.64
N CYS A 73 2.27 -5.26 11.41
CA CYS A 73 1.64 -3.96 11.18
C CYS A 73 2.66 -2.81 11.29
N LEU A 74 3.52 -2.82 12.31
CA LEU A 74 4.58 -1.82 12.50
C LEU A 74 5.59 -1.81 11.35
N GLN A 75 5.86 -2.97 10.76
CA GLN A 75 6.73 -3.15 9.58
C GLN A 75 6.04 -2.78 8.26
N GLY A 76 4.73 -2.47 8.27
CA GLY A 76 3.98 -2.10 7.08
C GLY A 76 3.28 -3.27 6.37
N VAL A 77 3.30 -4.46 6.95
CA VAL A 77 2.51 -5.60 6.47
C VAL A 77 1.08 -5.43 6.95
N LEU A 78 0.25 -4.84 6.09
CA LEU A 78 -1.16 -4.61 6.39
C LEU A 78 -2.00 -5.89 6.29
N PRO A 79 -3.09 -6.03 7.07
CA PRO A 79 -4.11 -7.06 6.88
C PRO A 79 -4.70 -7.05 5.46
N GLY A 80 -5.17 -8.21 5.00
CA GLY A 80 -5.64 -8.39 3.61
C GLY A 80 -6.72 -7.39 3.18
N HIS A 81 -7.66 -7.05 4.07
CA HIS A 81 -8.74 -6.09 3.79
C HIS A 81 -8.29 -4.61 3.77
N LEU A 82 -7.09 -4.31 4.29
CA LEU A 82 -6.47 -2.98 4.19
C LEU A 82 -5.44 -2.89 3.06
N ARG A 83 -5.19 -3.99 2.34
CA ARG A 83 -4.35 -3.96 1.15
C ARG A 83 -5.18 -3.46 -0.01
N ILE A 84 -4.67 -2.44 -0.70
CA ILE A 84 -5.19 -2.08 -2.02
C ILE A 84 -4.83 -3.24 -2.95
N ALA A 85 -5.80 -4.10 -3.26
CA ALA A 85 -5.68 -4.99 -4.39
C ALA A 85 -5.53 -4.08 -5.62
N ARG A 86 -4.35 -4.09 -6.25
CA ARG A 86 -4.26 -3.53 -7.59
C ARG A 86 -5.22 -4.38 -8.43
N PRO A 87 -6.27 -3.79 -9.03
CA PRO A 87 -7.01 -4.52 -10.02
C PRO A 87 -5.98 -5.03 -11.03
N PRO A 88 -6.12 -6.28 -11.54
CA PRO A 88 -5.26 -6.71 -12.63
C PRO A 88 -5.32 -5.61 -13.68
N GLN A 89 -4.16 -5.05 -14.04
CA GLN A 89 -4.09 -4.09 -15.13
C GLN A 89 -4.82 -4.74 -16.29
N ARG A 90 -5.97 -4.16 -16.68
CA ARG A 90 -6.70 -4.65 -17.83
C ARG A 90 -5.70 -4.65 -18.96
N THR A 91 -5.55 -5.79 -19.64
CA THR A 91 -4.66 -5.86 -20.79
C THR A 91 -5.09 -4.79 -21.78
N PRO A 92 -4.18 -3.92 -22.25
CA PRO A 92 -4.50 -2.90 -23.24
C PRO A 92 -5.21 -3.56 -24.42
N GLN A 93 -6.43 -3.12 -24.72
CA GLN A 93 -7.26 -3.63 -25.80
C GLN A 93 -7.05 -2.77 -27.04
N LEU A 94 -6.89 -3.43 -28.19
CA LEU A 94 -6.84 -2.77 -29.48
C LEU A 94 -8.17 -2.05 -29.74
N ARG A 95 -8.16 -0.72 -29.77
CA ARG A 95 -9.34 0.10 -30.03
C ARG A 95 -9.66 0.19 -31.51
N VAL A 96 -8.63 0.37 -32.34
CA VAL A 96 -8.78 0.56 -33.77
C VAL A 96 -7.58 -0.03 -34.50
N ALA A 97 -7.83 -0.71 -35.62
CA ALA A 97 -6.83 -1.08 -36.61
C ALA A 97 -7.25 -0.55 -37.98
N PHE A 98 -6.31 0.06 -38.70
CA PHE A 98 -6.48 0.47 -40.09
C PHE A 98 -5.44 -0.24 -40.95
N CYS A 99 -5.86 -0.70 -42.13
CA CYS A 99 -4.97 -1.07 -43.21
C CYS A 99 -5.31 -0.23 -44.44
N SER A 100 -4.29 0.26 -45.13
CA SER A 100 -4.43 0.94 -46.42
C SER A 100 -3.40 0.37 -47.37
N GLN A 101 -3.83 0.10 -48.61
CA GLN A 101 -2.99 -0.45 -49.67
C GLN A 101 -2.37 0.64 -50.56
N ASP A 102 -2.89 1.87 -50.49
CA ASP A 102 -2.53 2.97 -51.38
C ASP A 102 -2.12 4.25 -50.64
N GLY A 103 -2.35 4.34 -49.32
CA GLY A 103 -1.98 5.48 -48.48
C GLY A 103 -2.72 6.79 -48.79
N LEU A 104 -3.73 6.76 -49.66
CA LEU A 104 -4.35 7.97 -50.22
C LEU A 104 -5.38 8.64 -49.28
N ALA A 105 -5.94 7.90 -48.32
CA ALA A 105 -7.05 8.38 -47.48
C ALA A 105 -6.66 8.80 -46.05
N ILE A 106 -5.38 8.75 -45.68
CA ILE A 106 -4.92 9.18 -44.35
C ILE A 106 -4.14 10.50 -44.52
N ASN A 107 -4.60 11.56 -43.86
CA ASN A 107 -3.92 12.87 -43.81
C ASN A 107 -2.61 12.79 -42.99
N GLY A 108 -1.66 11.98 -43.46
CA GLY A 108 -0.36 11.76 -42.85
C GLY A 108 0.59 11.32 -43.95
N HIS A 109 1.73 12.00 -44.05
CA HIS A 109 2.71 11.90 -45.13
C HIS A 109 3.48 10.56 -45.07
N PHE A 110 2.80 9.42 -45.23
CA PHE A 110 3.39 8.09 -45.32
C PHE A 110 3.66 7.78 -46.79
N GLY A 111 4.65 8.45 -47.37
CA GLY A 111 4.96 8.34 -48.81
C GLY A 111 5.11 6.88 -49.29
N GLN A 112 4.66 6.61 -50.53
CA GLN A 112 4.80 5.42 -51.42
C GLN A 112 4.82 3.98 -50.83
N ASN A 113 4.72 3.79 -49.52
CA ASN A 113 4.71 2.48 -48.88
C ASN A 113 3.34 1.84 -49.04
N ARG A 114 3.31 0.70 -49.74
CA ARG A 114 2.08 0.05 -50.22
C ARG A 114 1.26 -0.63 -49.13
N LEU A 115 1.77 -0.78 -47.91
CA LEU A 115 1.06 -1.40 -46.78
C LEU A 115 1.60 -0.84 -45.47
N PHE A 116 0.71 -0.35 -44.60
CA PHE A 116 1.05 0.00 -43.22
C PHE A 116 -0.09 -0.34 -42.27
N PHE A 117 0.26 -0.54 -40.99
CA PHE A 117 -0.65 -0.89 -39.91
C PHE A 117 -0.51 0.13 -38.78
N ILE A 118 -1.64 0.68 -38.32
CA ILE A 118 -1.69 1.56 -37.15
C ILE A 118 -2.53 0.86 -36.08
N TYR A 119 -1.96 0.69 -34.90
CA TYR A 119 -2.63 0.11 -33.74
C TYR A 119 -2.73 1.18 -32.64
N ALA A 120 -3.93 1.37 -32.11
CA ALA A 120 -4.15 2.18 -30.92
C ALA A 120 -4.72 1.30 -29.82
N PHE A 121 -4.10 1.31 -28.64
CA PHE A 121 -4.56 0.59 -27.45
C PHE A 121 -5.19 1.58 -26.45
N ASP A 122 -6.05 1.11 -25.53
CA ASP A 122 -6.34 1.91 -24.33
C ASP A 122 -5.16 1.92 -23.35
N ASP A 123 -5.07 2.96 -22.52
CA ASP A 123 -4.17 3.02 -21.36
C ASP A 123 -4.60 2.06 -20.23
#